data_AF-F2IIZ3-F1
#
_entry.id   AF-F2IIZ3-F1
#
_cell.length_a   1.000
_cell.length_b   1.000
_cell.length_c   1.000
_cell.angle_alpha   90.00
_cell.angle_beta   90.00
_cell.angle_gamma   90.00
#
_symmetry.space_group_name_H-M   'P 1'
#
loop_
_entity.id
_entity.type
_entity.pdbx_description
1 polymer ?
#
loop_
_entity_poly.entity_id
_entity_poly.type
_entity_poly.pdbx_seq_one_letter_code
_entity_poly.pdbx_strand_id
1 'polypeptide(L)'
;MKKLLYIFICCLLVLRCTKENGKKPYDFALVFESGDEWHYQYKMYEKYRKDHYDDEDLAQDVTLKHGRAIYLENDKVLIKTESKKLMGSFLIEKTQTTLFSANQTGSFEGFLTVGGSYEKKGRKFIVEDGKFEFLWTNAEVYGMQDTVLKGKWTLKRK
;
A
#
# COMPACT_ATOMS: atom_id res chain seq x y z
N MET A 1 0.67 22.34 -47.09
CA MET A 1 1.00 22.84 -45.73
C MET A 1 0.04 22.40 -44.63
N LYS A 2 -1.27 22.22 -44.86
CA LYS A 2 -2.23 21.79 -43.81
C LYS A 2 -1.98 20.39 -43.21
N LYS A 3 -1.41 19.44 -43.98
CA LYS A 3 -1.14 18.07 -43.49
C LYS A 3 0.02 17.98 -42.48
N LEU A 4 1.01 18.88 -42.57
CA LEU A 4 2.13 18.95 -41.62
C LEU A 4 1.70 19.49 -40.25
N LEU A 5 0.72 20.40 -40.23
CA LEU A 5 0.18 20.96 -38.99
C LEU A 5 -0.54 19.91 -38.13
N TYR A 6 -1.30 18.99 -38.75
CA TYR A 6 -2.00 17.91 -38.04
C TYR A 6 -1.04 16.88 -37.42
N ILE A 7 0.07 16.57 -38.11
CA ILE A 7 1.10 15.65 -37.58
C ILE A 7 1.80 16.28 -36.36
N PHE A 8 2.06 17.59 -36.39
CA PHE A 8 2.70 18.30 -35.27
C PHE A 8 1.80 18.38 -34.03
N ILE A 9 0.48 18.53 -34.21
CA ILE A 9 -0.50 18.56 -33.11
C ILE A 9 -0.66 17.17 -32.47
N CYS A 10 -0.63 16.09 -33.25
CA CYS A 10 -0.63 14.72 -32.71
C CYS A 10 0.63 14.46 -31.84
N CYS A 11 1.81 14.92 -32.27
CA CYS A 11 3.05 14.75 -31.50
C CYS A 11 3.05 15.48 -30.14
N LEU A 12 2.37 16.64 -30.04
CA LEU A 12 2.26 17.37 -28.78
C LEU A 12 1.33 16.70 -27.75
N LEU A 13 0.32 15.95 -28.21
CA LEU A 13 -0.60 15.23 -27.34
C LEU A 13 0.02 13.96 -26.72
N VAL A 14 0.96 13.30 -27.41
CA VAL A 14 1.72 12.15 -26.85
C VAL A 14 2.82 12.57 -25.87
N LEU A 15 3.31 13.81 -25.94
CA LEU A 15 4.35 14.34 -25.04
C LEU A 15 3.86 14.61 -23.61
N ARG A 16 2.54 14.63 -23.36
CA ARG A 16 1.96 14.79 -22.03
C ARG A 16 1.71 13.48 -21.28
N CYS A 17 2.45 12.42 -21.63
CA CYS A 17 2.55 11.23 -20.79
C CYS A 17 3.40 11.55 -19.54
N THR A 18 2.86 12.41 -18.66
CA THR A 18 3.52 12.77 -17.42
C THR A 18 3.55 11.56 -16.49
N LYS A 19 4.74 11.25 -16.00
CA LYS A 19 5.00 10.17 -15.06
C LYS A 19 4.30 10.52 -13.73
N GLU A 20 3.21 9.81 -13.40
CA GLU A 20 2.38 10.11 -12.21
C GLU A 20 2.73 9.29 -10.95
N ASN A 21 3.64 8.32 -11.02
CA ASN A 21 4.00 7.52 -9.83
C ASN A 21 4.59 8.42 -8.74
N GLY A 22 4.10 8.27 -7.51
CA GLY A 22 4.60 9.03 -6.35
C GLY A 22 4.10 10.47 -6.21
N LYS A 23 3.12 10.95 -7.01
CA LYS A 23 2.61 12.33 -6.89
C LYS A 23 1.41 12.50 -5.98
N LYS A 24 0.55 11.48 -5.89
CA LYS A 24 -0.67 11.49 -5.08
C LYS A 24 -0.64 10.35 -4.06
N PRO A 25 -1.08 10.60 -2.82
CA PRO A 25 -1.23 9.55 -1.83
C PRO A 25 -2.36 8.59 -2.23
N TYR A 26 -2.19 7.35 -1.84
CA TYR A 26 -3.21 6.33 -1.79
C TYR A 26 -3.78 6.29 -0.38
N ASP A 27 -5.09 6.12 -0.30
CA ASP A 27 -5.78 5.69 0.89
C ASP A 27 -5.66 4.18 1.00
N PHE A 28 -4.91 3.73 1.99
CA PHE A 28 -4.83 2.34 2.40
C PHE A 28 -5.71 2.17 3.63
N ALA A 29 -6.87 1.54 3.46
CA ALA A 29 -7.87 1.40 4.51
C ALA A 29 -7.94 -0.05 4.97
N LEU A 30 -7.93 -0.27 6.29
CA LEU A 30 -8.21 -1.54 6.95
C LEU A 30 -9.59 -1.44 7.58
N VAL A 31 -10.48 -2.35 7.21
CA VAL A 31 -11.82 -2.50 7.79
C VAL A 31 -11.83 -3.82 8.54
N PHE A 32 -11.73 -3.74 9.86
CA PHE A 32 -11.71 -4.90 10.74
C PHE A 32 -13.09 -5.57 10.79
N GLU A 33 -13.14 -6.86 11.11
CA GLU A 33 -14.40 -7.58 11.32
C GLU A 33 -15.25 -7.00 12.47
N SER A 34 -14.62 -6.29 13.41
CA SER A 34 -15.31 -5.50 14.45
C SER A 34 -16.09 -4.30 13.89
N GLY A 35 -15.80 -3.87 12.66
CA GLY A 35 -16.28 -2.63 12.06
C GLY A 35 -15.35 -1.43 12.27
N ASP A 36 -14.25 -1.59 13.00
CA ASP A 36 -13.24 -0.53 13.15
C ASP A 36 -12.55 -0.25 11.82
N GLU A 37 -12.21 1.01 11.56
CA GLU A 37 -11.56 1.44 10.31
C GLU A 37 -10.25 2.20 10.57
N TRP A 38 -9.15 1.72 10.00
CA TRP A 38 -7.86 2.41 10.02
C TRP A 38 -7.46 2.87 8.63
N HIS A 39 -7.24 4.18 8.49
CA HIS A 39 -6.81 4.79 7.23
C HIS A 39 -5.37 5.27 7.32
N TYR A 40 -4.58 4.91 6.30
CA TYR A 40 -3.21 5.35 6.10
C TYR A 40 -3.08 6.03 4.75
N GLN A 41 -2.36 7.14 4.70
CA GLN A 41 -2.05 7.83 3.45
C GLN A 41 -0.61 7.53 3.06
N TYR A 42 -0.42 6.80 1.97
CA TYR A 42 0.91 6.44 1.48
C TYR A 42 1.10 6.83 0.03
N LYS A 43 2.21 7.47 -0.31
CA LYS A 43 2.63 7.50 -1.72
C LYS A 43 3.20 6.15 -2.15
N MET A 44 2.98 5.79 -3.42
CA MET A 44 3.40 4.50 -3.98
C MET A 44 4.38 4.68 -5.14
N TYR A 45 5.39 3.82 -5.20
CA TYR A 45 6.43 3.81 -6.21
C TYR A 45 6.63 2.39 -6.76
N GLU A 46 6.71 2.23 -8.08
CA GLU A 46 7.02 0.94 -8.73
C GLU A 46 8.53 0.77 -9.02
N LYS A 47 9.37 1.71 -8.56
CA LYS A 47 10.82 1.66 -8.72
C LYS A 47 11.46 1.86 -7.36
N TYR A 48 12.53 1.12 -7.12
CA TYR A 48 13.40 1.34 -5.97
C TYR A 48 13.90 2.79 -5.99
N ARG A 49 13.88 3.41 -4.81
CA ARG A 49 14.31 4.79 -4.60
C ARG A 49 15.44 4.78 -3.58
N LYS A 50 16.68 4.85 -4.06
CA LYS A 50 17.89 4.84 -3.22
C LYS A 50 17.92 5.98 -2.19
N ASP A 51 17.16 7.05 -2.44
CA ASP A 51 16.97 8.17 -1.50
C ASP A 51 16.02 7.87 -0.33
N HIS A 52 15.32 6.74 -0.35
CA HIS A 52 14.36 6.34 0.69
C HIS A 52 14.68 4.99 1.34
N TYR A 53 15.58 4.20 0.76
CA TYR A 53 15.89 2.84 1.21
C TYR A 53 17.43 2.72 1.27
N ASP A 54 17.98 2.59 2.48
CA ASP A 54 19.43 2.43 2.69
C ASP A 54 19.91 1.05 2.22
N ASP A 55 21.07 1.03 1.57
CA ASP A 55 21.59 -0.02 0.67
C ASP A 55 22.06 -1.32 1.40
N GLU A 56 21.83 -1.49 2.70
CA GLU A 56 22.54 -2.51 3.51
C GLU A 56 21.80 -3.84 3.78
N ASP A 57 20.51 -3.97 3.47
CA ASP A 57 19.77 -5.25 3.68
C ASP A 57 19.63 -6.10 2.41
N LEU A 58 20.75 -6.73 2.03
CA LEU A 58 20.95 -7.57 0.84
C LEU A 58 20.08 -8.85 0.76
N ALA A 59 19.25 -9.17 1.76
CA ALA A 59 18.37 -10.34 1.73
C ALA A 59 17.02 -10.10 1.00
N GLN A 60 16.58 -8.85 0.84
CA GLN A 60 15.37 -8.53 0.06
C GLN A 60 15.63 -8.41 -1.46
N ASP A 61 16.89 -8.50 -1.89
CA ASP A 61 17.39 -7.95 -3.14
C ASP A 61 16.94 -8.69 -4.43
N VAL A 62 16.49 -9.94 -4.34
CA VAL A 62 16.10 -10.74 -5.54
C VAL A 62 14.66 -10.47 -5.99
N THR A 63 13.74 -10.25 -5.05
CA THR A 63 12.32 -9.96 -5.35
C THR A 63 12.12 -8.50 -5.78
N LEU A 64 12.98 -7.60 -5.30
CA LEU A 64 12.95 -6.16 -5.54
C LEU A 64 13.43 -5.76 -6.95
N LYS A 65 14.40 -6.48 -7.53
CA LYS A 65 15.01 -6.13 -8.84
C LYS A 65 14.13 -6.39 -10.07
N HIS A 66 13.10 -7.23 -9.98
CA HIS A 66 12.33 -7.70 -11.14
C HIS A 66 11.03 -6.91 -11.40
N GLY A 67 10.87 -5.72 -10.81
CA GLY A 67 9.67 -4.90 -10.98
C GLY A 67 8.40 -5.51 -10.39
N ARG A 68 8.54 -6.52 -9.52
CA ARG A 68 7.43 -7.14 -8.77
C ARG A 68 7.06 -6.35 -7.52
N ALA A 69 7.97 -5.55 -6.97
CA ALA A 69 7.70 -4.73 -5.80
C ALA A 69 6.93 -3.44 -6.10
N ILE A 70 6.14 -3.01 -5.13
CA ILE A 70 5.57 -1.68 -5.00
C ILE A 70 5.93 -1.15 -3.62
N TYR A 71 6.64 -0.04 -3.61
CA TYR A 71 7.13 0.64 -2.42
C TYR A 71 6.08 1.63 -1.95
N LEU A 72 5.71 1.57 -0.68
CA LEU A 72 4.92 2.58 0.01
C LEU A 72 5.89 3.52 0.75
N GLU A 73 5.41 4.68 1.22
CA GLU A 73 6.17 5.48 2.18
C GLU A 73 6.36 4.71 3.50
N ASN A 74 7.39 5.07 4.28
CA ASN A 74 7.78 4.42 5.54
C ASN A 74 8.18 2.94 5.36
N ASP A 75 8.96 2.68 4.31
CA ASP A 75 9.67 1.42 4.04
C ASP A 75 8.82 0.15 3.95
N LYS A 76 7.52 0.33 3.66
CA LYS A 76 6.58 -0.79 3.46
C LYS A 76 6.60 -1.23 2.01
N VAL A 77 6.58 -2.54 1.79
CA VAL A 77 6.63 -3.13 0.45
C VAL A 77 5.44 -4.05 0.21
N LEU A 78 4.80 -3.88 -0.94
CA LEU A 78 3.83 -4.82 -1.50
C LEU A 78 4.48 -5.55 -2.68
N ILE A 79 4.27 -6.86 -2.77
CA ILE A 79 4.74 -7.73 -3.85
C ILE A 79 3.57 -8.06 -4.79
N LYS A 80 3.77 -7.82 -6.07
CA LYS A 80 2.90 -8.28 -7.16
C LYS A 80 3.17 -9.76 -7.41
N THR A 81 2.12 -10.56 -7.33
CA THR A 81 2.14 -11.96 -7.75
C THR A 81 1.77 -12.08 -9.23
N GLU A 82 2.09 -13.24 -9.82
CA GLU A 82 1.69 -13.58 -11.20
C GLU A 82 0.17 -13.62 -11.37
N SER A 83 -0.56 -13.94 -10.30
CA SER A 83 -2.03 -13.95 -10.25
C SER A 83 -2.68 -12.57 -10.11
N LYS A 84 -1.96 -11.47 -10.36
CA LYS A 84 -2.42 -10.09 -10.19
C LYS A 84 -2.94 -9.79 -8.77
N LYS A 85 -2.24 -10.31 -7.76
CA LYS A 85 -2.47 -9.94 -6.35
C LYS A 85 -1.34 -9.04 -5.84
N LEU A 86 -1.68 -8.13 -4.95
CA LEU A 86 -0.72 -7.45 -4.06
C LEU A 86 -0.70 -8.20 -2.73
N MET A 87 0.49 -8.54 -2.27
CA MET A 87 0.74 -9.16 -0.97
C MET A 87 1.77 -8.36 -0.19
N GLY A 88 1.67 -8.27 1.12
CA GLY A 88 2.66 -7.59 1.94
C GLY A 88 2.61 -8.05 3.38
N SER A 89 3.73 -7.92 4.08
CA SER A 89 3.80 -8.13 5.52
C SER A 89 4.72 -7.07 6.11
N PHE A 90 4.22 -6.28 7.07
CA PHE A 90 4.97 -5.18 7.68
C PHE A 90 4.37 -4.75 9.01
N LEU A 91 5.17 -4.12 9.85
CA LEU A 91 4.73 -3.52 11.12
C LEU A 91 3.85 -2.29 10.84
N ILE A 92 2.74 -2.19 11.57
CA ILE A 92 1.91 -0.99 11.62
C ILE A 92 1.68 -0.58 13.08
N GLU A 93 1.57 0.73 13.27
CA GLU A 93 1.33 1.33 14.58
C GLU A 93 0.23 2.39 14.47
N LYS A 94 -0.54 2.50 15.53
CA LYS A 94 -1.47 3.58 15.78
C LYS A 94 -1.14 4.18 17.14
N THR A 95 -0.24 5.17 17.14
CA THR A 95 0.28 5.78 18.37
C THR A 95 -0.66 6.79 19.01
N GLN A 96 -1.63 7.31 18.24
CA GLN A 96 -2.67 8.18 18.75
C GLN A 96 -3.72 7.34 19.48
N THR A 97 -4.13 7.79 20.67
CA THR A 97 -5.22 7.20 21.45
C THR A 97 -6.45 6.99 20.58
N THR A 98 -6.68 5.75 20.18
CA THR A 98 -7.76 5.35 19.27
C THR A 98 -8.66 4.36 20.01
N LEU A 99 -9.97 4.40 19.74
CA LEU A 99 -10.87 3.33 20.17
C LEU A 99 -10.73 2.17 19.17
N PHE A 100 -10.49 0.96 19.67
CA PHE A 100 -10.24 -0.20 18.82
C PHE A 100 -10.61 -1.47 19.57
N SER A 101 -11.21 -2.44 18.87
CA SER A 101 -11.45 -3.82 19.30
C SER A 101 -11.89 -3.99 20.77
N ALA A 102 -13.17 -4.28 20.97
CA ALA A 102 -13.76 -4.39 22.32
C ALA A 102 -13.65 -3.10 23.16
N ASN A 103 -13.75 -1.93 22.51
CA ASN A 103 -13.71 -0.60 23.12
C ASN A 103 -12.42 -0.28 23.89
N GLN A 104 -11.31 -0.93 23.55
CA GLN A 104 -10.02 -0.60 24.13
C GLN A 104 -9.53 0.74 23.59
N THR A 105 -8.89 1.52 24.45
CA THR A 105 -8.41 2.86 24.12
C THR A 105 -6.92 2.93 24.42
N GLY A 106 -6.11 3.21 23.40
CA GLY A 106 -4.66 3.29 23.59
C GLY A 106 -3.89 3.38 22.29
N SER A 107 -2.62 2.99 22.37
CA SER A 107 -1.73 2.78 21.22
C SER A 107 -1.72 1.31 20.81
N PHE A 108 -1.81 1.05 19.51
CA PHE A 108 -1.87 -0.30 18.98
C PHE A 108 -0.70 -0.54 18.05
N GLU A 109 -0.03 -1.68 18.21
CA GLU A 109 1.09 -2.09 17.39
C GLU A 109 0.88 -3.54 16.95
N GLY A 110 1.32 -3.86 15.74
CA GLY A 110 1.28 -5.23 15.29
C GLY A 110 1.77 -5.47 13.87
N PHE A 111 1.94 -6.75 13.55
CA PHE A 111 2.31 -7.18 12.21
C PHE A 111 1.06 -7.33 11.34
N LEU A 112 0.99 -6.54 10.27
CA LEU A 112 -0.06 -6.62 9.27
C LEU A 112 0.39 -7.48 8.10
N THR A 113 -0.38 -8.52 7.78
CA THR A 113 -0.24 -9.29 6.54
C THR A 113 -1.46 -9.04 5.66
N VAL A 114 -1.23 -8.61 4.42
CA VAL A 114 -2.28 -8.29 3.45
C VAL A 114 -2.15 -9.13 2.19
N GLY A 115 -3.30 -9.46 1.59
CA GLY A 115 -3.39 -10.08 0.28
C GLY A 115 -4.66 -9.63 -0.46
N GLY A 116 -4.56 -9.24 -1.72
CA GLY A 116 -5.74 -8.82 -2.48
C GLY A 116 -5.50 -8.74 -3.97
N SER A 117 -6.49 -9.14 -4.76
CA SER A 117 -6.49 -8.91 -6.21
C SER A 117 -6.50 -7.41 -6.49
N TYR A 118 -5.74 -6.97 -7.50
CA TYR A 118 -5.71 -5.57 -7.89
C TYR A 118 -6.14 -5.34 -9.33
N GLU A 119 -6.80 -4.22 -9.58
CA GLU A 119 -6.95 -3.64 -10.91
C GLU A 119 -5.86 -2.59 -11.16
N LYS A 120 -5.40 -2.48 -12.41
CA LYS A 120 -4.48 -1.42 -12.84
C LYS A 120 -5.14 -0.54 -13.91
N LYS A 121 -5.43 0.71 -13.57
CA LYS A 121 -5.97 1.73 -14.49
C LYS A 121 -4.87 2.74 -14.81
N GLY A 122 -4.17 2.51 -15.92
CA GLY A 122 -2.94 3.24 -16.25
C GLY A 122 -1.83 2.94 -15.24
N ARG A 123 -1.47 3.92 -14.42
CA ARG A 123 -0.49 3.78 -13.32
C ARG A 123 -1.14 3.64 -11.94
N LYS A 124 -2.47 3.67 -11.87
CA LYS A 124 -3.23 3.52 -10.62
C LYS A 124 -3.41 2.05 -10.29
N PHE A 125 -3.10 1.67 -9.06
CA PHE A 125 -3.48 0.38 -8.50
C PHE A 125 -4.74 0.52 -7.68
N ILE A 126 -5.64 -0.44 -7.76
CA ILE A 126 -6.90 -0.42 -7.01
C ILE A 126 -7.10 -1.80 -6.39
N VAL A 127 -7.35 -1.83 -5.08
CA VAL A 127 -7.79 -3.04 -4.36
C VAL A 127 -9.11 -2.69 -3.68
N GLU A 128 -10.15 -3.48 -3.94
CA GLU A 128 -11.50 -3.20 -3.42
C GLU A 128 -11.96 -4.18 -2.32
N ASP A 129 -11.47 -5.42 -2.32
CA ASP A 129 -11.83 -6.45 -1.34
C ASP A 129 -10.63 -7.35 -1.00
N GLY A 130 -9.50 -6.72 -0.67
CA GLY A 130 -8.36 -7.46 -0.14
C GLY A 130 -8.67 -8.02 1.25
N LYS A 131 -7.96 -9.06 1.69
CA LYS A 131 -8.03 -9.61 3.05
C LYS A 131 -6.75 -9.33 3.81
N PHE A 132 -6.87 -9.14 5.12
CA PHE A 132 -5.72 -9.00 5.99
C PHE A 132 -5.84 -9.82 7.27
N GLU A 133 -4.69 -10.09 7.87
CA GLU A 133 -4.54 -10.55 9.24
C GLU A 133 -3.61 -9.57 9.96
N PHE A 134 -3.99 -9.13 11.15
CA PHE A 134 -3.26 -8.19 11.99
C PHE A 134 -2.95 -8.88 13.32
N LEU A 135 -1.67 -9.21 13.52
CA LEU A 135 -1.17 -9.74 14.77
C LEU A 135 -0.88 -8.56 15.73
N TRP A 136 -1.81 -8.29 16.63
CA TRP A 136 -1.73 -7.28 17.67
C TRP A 136 -0.72 -7.70 18.74
N THR A 137 0.47 -7.08 18.71
CA THR A 137 1.62 -7.49 19.55
C THR A 137 1.55 -6.96 20.97
N ASN A 138 0.87 -5.84 21.20
CA ASN A 138 0.70 -5.25 22.53
C ASN A 138 -0.71 -5.45 23.12
N ALA A 139 -1.44 -6.48 22.67
CA ALA A 139 -2.80 -6.78 23.12
C ALA A 139 -2.92 -7.08 24.62
N GLU A 140 -1.91 -7.72 25.20
CA GLU A 140 -1.88 -8.10 26.63
C GLU A 140 -1.93 -6.89 27.57
N VAL A 141 -1.37 -5.75 27.14
CA VAL A 141 -1.42 -4.48 27.90
C VAL A 141 -2.88 -4.02 28.11
N TYR A 142 -3.79 -4.47 27.24
CA TYR A 142 -5.22 -4.18 27.27
C TYR A 142 -6.06 -5.37 27.76
N GLY A 143 -5.43 -6.42 28.31
CA GLY A 143 -6.13 -7.59 28.85
C GLY A 143 -6.76 -8.50 27.78
N MET A 144 -6.32 -8.41 26.53
CA MET A 144 -6.85 -9.18 25.41
C MET A 144 -6.02 -10.45 25.16
N GLN A 145 -6.70 -11.58 24.88
CA GLN A 145 -6.05 -12.86 24.52
C GLN A 145 -6.05 -13.14 23.02
N ASP A 146 -7.05 -12.63 22.29
CA ASP A 146 -7.06 -12.72 20.82
C ASP A 146 -6.07 -11.72 20.24
N THR A 147 -4.99 -12.26 19.67
CA THR A 147 -3.92 -11.45 19.10
C THR A 147 -4.04 -11.31 17.59
N VAL A 148 -4.84 -12.13 16.90
CA VAL A 148 -4.97 -12.07 15.44
C VAL A 148 -6.35 -11.56 15.06
N LEU A 149 -6.39 -10.32 14.59
CA LEU A 149 -7.59 -9.66 14.08
C LEU A 149 -7.62 -9.76 12.55
N LYS A 150 -8.81 -9.90 11.96
CA LYS A 150 -8.97 -10.06 10.52
C LYS A 150 -9.89 -8.99 9.95
N GLY A 151 -9.87 -8.87 8.63
CA GLY A 151 -10.77 -7.97 7.95
C GLY A 151 -10.49 -7.82 6.47
N LYS A 152 -11.04 -6.74 5.92
CA LYS A 152 -10.88 -6.34 4.53
C LYS A 152 -9.94 -5.15 4.43
N TRP A 153 -9.15 -5.08 3.36
CA TRP A 153 -8.38 -3.88 3.06
C TRP A 153 -8.67 -3.36 1.66
N THR A 154 -8.55 -2.05 1.51
CA THR A 154 -8.70 -1.36 0.23
C THR A 154 -7.52 -0.45 -0.05
N LEU A 155 -7.30 -0.19 -1.33
CA LEU A 155 -6.26 0.70 -1.82
C LEU A 155 -6.83 1.57 -2.93
N LYS A 156 -6.95 2.87 -2.70
CA LYS A 156 -7.54 3.82 -3.66
C LYS A 156 -6.71 5.09 -3.74
N ARG A 157 -6.40 5.55 -4.95
CA ARG A 157 -5.70 6.83 -5.14
C ARG A 157 -6.70 7.98 -5.07
N LYS A 158 -6.47 8.94 -4.17
CA LYS A 158 -7.25 10.19 -4.08
C LYS A 158 -7.04 11.10 -5.32
#